data_AF-A0A3M1ZCF9-F1
#
_entry.id   AF-A0A3M1ZCF9-F1
#
_cell.length_a   1.000
_cell.length_b   1.000
_cell.length_c   1.000
_cell.angle_alpha   90.00
_cell.angle_beta   90.00
_cell.angle_gamma   90.00
#
_symmetry.space_group_name_H-M   'P 1'
#
loop_
_entity.id
_entity.type
_entity.pdbx_description
1 polymer ?
#
loop_
_entity_poly.entity_id
_entity_poly.type
_entity_poly.pdbx_seq_one_letter_code
_entity_poly.pdbx_strand_id
1 'polypeptide(L)'
;MLRRIVLIVALMLTAFGALAQDAPPTPQPPQPPNPAQPPPPRQPGQAPQGNPLESHNIHIATSADGLHWEFDTTPIREAASVPTIIYWQDRLWIYFVNGQSGDDFERLTAMWQDDDGNWQEQFIELDFDGRAVDPDAMVLEDGRLRLYVFNFEVFANPRPPEERENEEPLVGYMYSIVSEDGLHFEREDGIRLESNPPTTDPSVVQLDEDTWFMYVSRPQEQTLLIAQSEDGLTFEIVGESANGNIAGTVRLDDGRLRQYICTLDGMKIQESADGLNWELLPEDSYHTPRGCDPSVTRVGDTWYMVYKTISLPNTPPPPPNNNGNGG
;
A
#
# COMPACT_ATOMS: atom_id res chain seq x y z
N MET A 1 3.07 43.03 -60.92
CA MET A 1 2.32 41.75 -60.90
C MET A 1 3.26 40.66 -60.40
N LEU A 2 2.81 39.90 -59.40
CA LEU A 2 3.50 38.81 -58.70
C LEU A 2 4.22 37.82 -59.64
N ARG A 3 5.39 37.31 -59.23
CA ARG A 3 5.64 35.86 -59.05
C ARG A 3 6.97 35.54 -58.34
N ARG A 4 6.79 34.87 -57.20
CA ARG A 4 7.62 33.91 -56.45
C ARG A 4 9.04 33.60 -56.94
N ILE A 5 10.00 33.66 -56.01
CA ILE A 5 11.30 32.99 -56.05
C ILE A 5 11.34 32.00 -54.88
N VAL A 6 11.65 30.73 -55.18
CA VAL A 6 12.09 29.70 -54.25
C VAL A 6 13.49 29.31 -54.73
N LEU A 7 14.48 29.30 -53.83
CA LEU A 7 15.78 28.70 -54.11
C LEU A 7 16.28 27.95 -52.87
N ILE A 8 16.49 26.65 -53.06
CA ILE A 8 17.24 25.71 -52.23
C ILE A 8 18.73 25.93 -52.53
N VAL A 9 19.61 26.01 -51.53
CA VAL A 9 21.02 25.54 -51.65
C VAL A 9 21.55 25.14 -50.27
N ALA A 10 22.10 23.92 -50.21
CA ALA A 10 22.90 23.36 -49.14
C ALA A 10 24.36 23.84 -49.20
N LEU A 11 25.09 23.84 -48.06
CA LEU A 11 26.55 23.78 -48.13
C LEU A 11 27.15 23.11 -46.88
N MET A 12 27.85 22.00 -47.15
CA MET A 12 28.89 21.43 -46.28
C MET A 12 30.08 22.38 -46.20
N LEU A 13 30.81 22.37 -45.08
CA LEU A 13 32.23 22.71 -45.10
C LEU A 13 33.02 21.90 -44.07
N THR A 14 34.03 21.23 -44.60
CA THR A 14 35.06 20.45 -43.95
C THR A 14 36.12 21.31 -43.28
N ALA A 15 36.76 20.72 -42.28
CA ALA A 15 37.80 21.24 -41.41
C ALA A 15 39.11 21.68 -42.11
N PHE A 16 39.85 22.58 -41.45
CA PHE A 16 41.31 22.53 -41.33
C PHE A 16 41.74 23.17 -40.01
N GLY A 17 42.63 22.48 -39.29
CA GLY A 17 43.07 22.82 -37.94
C GLY A 17 44.22 23.84 -37.88
N ALA A 18 44.41 24.38 -36.68
CA ALA A 18 45.61 25.07 -36.24
C ALA A 18 46.01 24.53 -34.86
N LEU A 19 47.30 24.19 -34.73
CA LEU A 19 47.96 23.73 -33.51
C LEU A 19 48.13 24.92 -32.55
N ALA A 20 47.67 24.78 -31.31
CA ALA A 20 47.95 25.70 -30.21
C ALA A 20 48.69 24.97 -29.09
N GLN A 21 49.73 25.62 -28.58
CA GLN A 21 50.63 25.15 -27.53
C GLN A 21 49.95 25.16 -26.15
N ASP A 22 50.29 24.18 -25.32
CA ASP A 22 49.69 23.91 -24.01
C ASP A 22 49.86 25.07 -23.01
N ALA A 23 48.74 25.64 -22.57
CA ALA A 23 48.66 26.44 -21.36
C ALA A 23 48.39 25.51 -20.15
N PRO A 24 48.97 25.78 -18.97
CA PRO A 24 48.69 24.98 -17.78
C PRO A 24 47.20 25.10 -17.37
N PRO A 25 46.57 24.02 -16.89
CA PRO A 25 45.15 24.02 -16.59
C PRO A 25 44.84 25.00 -15.45
N THR A 26 43.83 25.83 -15.69
CA THR A 26 43.20 26.67 -14.67
C THR A 26 42.58 25.78 -13.58
N PRO A 27 42.71 26.09 -12.28
CA PRO A 27 42.08 25.30 -11.23
C PRO A 27 40.56 25.24 -11.46
N GLN A 28 40.02 24.03 -11.58
CA GLN A 28 38.57 23.86 -11.69
C GLN A 28 37.89 24.25 -10.37
N PRO A 29 36.75 24.97 -10.41
CA PRO A 29 35.92 25.13 -9.22
C PRO A 29 35.49 23.76 -8.68
N PRO A 30 35.33 23.59 -7.36
CA PRO A 30 34.97 22.31 -6.76
C PRO A 30 33.69 21.78 -7.39
N GLN A 31 33.72 20.54 -7.87
CA GLN A 31 32.53 19.89 -8.40
C GLN A 31 31.46 19.78 -7.30
N PRO A 32 30.18 20.02 -7.62
CA PRO A 32 29.10 19.71 -6.70
C PRO A 32 29.16 18.23 -6.33
N PRO A 33 28.73 17.85 -5.10
CA PRO A 33 28.70 16.45 -4.69
C PRO A 33 27.92 15.63 -5.71
N ASN A 34 28.50 14.52 -6.12
CA ASN A 34 27.91 13.58 -7.07
C ASN A 34 26.51 13.20 -6.55
N PRO A 35 25.41 13.37 -7.31
CA PRO A 35 24.12 12.85 -6.89
C PRO A 35 24.30 11.37 -6.60
N ALA A 36 23.83 10.93 -5.43
CA ALA A 36 23.93 9.55 -4.99
C ALA A 36 23.51 8.64 -6.16
N GLN A 37 24.41 7.77 -6.61
CA GLN A 37 24.07 6.82 -7.65
C GLN A 37 22.89 5.99 -7.14
N PRO A 38 21.84 5.79 -7.96
CA PRO A 38 20.80 4.86 -7.60
C PRO A 38 21.44 3.49 -7.31
N PRO A 39 20.92 2.74 -6.33
CA PRO A 39 21.46 1.43 -6.02
C PRO A 39 21.46 0.57 -7.30
N PRO A 40 22.47 -0.32 -7.46
CA PRO A 40 22.52 -1.18 -8.63
C PRO A 40 21.20 -1.98 -8.73
N PRO A 41 20.67 -2.19 -9.95
CA PRO A 41 19.48 -3.02 -10.14
C PRO A 41 19.71 -4.39 -9.49
N ARG A 42 18.71 -4.86 -8.73
CA ARG A 42 18.77 -6.18 -8.07
C ARG A 42 19.07 -7.24 -9.13
N GLN A 43 20.06 -8.10 -8.86
CA GLN A 43 20.26 -9.29 -9.68
C GLN A 43 19.01 -10.18 -9.56
N PRO A 44 18.44 -10.67 -10.66
CA PRO A 44 17.35 -11.64 -10.60
C PRO A 44 17.83 -12.90 -9.87
N GLY A 45 17.14 -13.28 -8.78
CA GLY A 45 17.35 -14.57 -8.12
C GLY A 45 17.98 -14.55 -6.71
N GLN A 46 18.22 -13.38 -6.10
CA GLN A 46 18.47 -13.31 -4.65
C GLN A 46 17.19 -12.86 -3.93
N ALA A 47 16.39 -13.83 -3.48
CA ALA A 47 15.40 -13.56 -2.45
C ALA A 47 16.14 -13.00 -1.21
N PRO A 48 15.62 -11.96 -0.53
CA PRO A 48 16.17 -11.54 0.75
C PRO A 48 16.29 -12.75 1.68
N GLN A 49 17.48 -13.00 2.23
CA GLN A 49 17.63 -13.98 3.31
C GLN A 49 17.05 -13.34 4.58
N GLY A 50 15.83 -13.74 4.94
CA GLY A 50 15.10 -13.23 6.10
C GLY A 50 13.60 -13.21 5.83
N ASN A 51 12.80 -13.24 6.90
CA ASN A 51 11.36 -13.05 6.81
C ASN A 51 11.08 -11.59 6.38
N PRO A 52 10.48 -11.34 5.20
CA PRO A 52 10.30 -9.97 4.70
C PRO A 52 9.42 -9.11 5.62
N LEU A 53 8.47 -9.73 6.33
CA LEU A 53 7.54 -9.02 7.22
C LEU A 53 8.17 -8.58 8.54
N GLU A 54 9.34 -9.10 8.94
CA GLU A 54 10.05 -8.63 10.15
C GLU A 54 10.46 -7.16 10.05
N SER A 55 10.64 -6.67 8.83
CA SER A 55 10.99 -5.28 8.55
C SER A 55 9.78 -4.35 8.48
N HIS A 56 8.56 -4.90 8.50
CA HIS A 56 7.35 -4.10 8.44
C HIS A 56 6.97 -3.60 9.83
N ASN A 57 6.53 -2.35 9.93
CA ASN A 57 6.00 -1.80 11.17
C ASN A 57 4.70 -1.08 10.90
N ILE A 58 3.82 -1.08 11.88
CA ILE A 58 2.57 -0.33 11.83
C ILE A 58 2.66 0.90 12.74
N HIS A 59 2.07 1.99 12.28
CA HIS A 59 2.01 3.28 12.95
C HIS A 59 0.56 3.74 13.02
N ILE A 60 0.30 4.72 13.89
CA ILE A 60 -0.98 5.42 13.96
C ILE A 60 -0.79 6.91 13.72
N ALA A 61 -1.71 7.51 12.98
CA ALA A 61 -1.81 8.94 12.72
C ALA A 61 -3.21 9.44 13.10
N THR A 62 -3.31 10.72 13.42
CA THR A 62 -4.58 11.39 13.72
C THR A 62 -4.79 12.60 12.82
N SER A 63 -6.05 12.93 12.55
CA SER A 63 -6.40 14.12 11.76
C SER A 63 -7.75 14.70 12.21
N ALA A 64 -7.90 16.01 12.08
CA ALA A 64 -9.19 16.69 12.31
C ALA A 64 -10.10 16.67 11.08
N ASP A 65 -9.55 16.51 9.87
CA ASP A 65 -10.26 16.64 8.60
C ASP A 65 -10.07 15.43 7.66
N GLY A 66 -9.21 14.49 8.04
CA GLY A 66 -8.82 13.34 7.23
C GLY A 66 -7.90 13.70 6.05
N LEU A 67 -7.42 14.93 5.94
CA LEU A 67 -6.52 15.39 4.88
C LEU A 67 -5.14 15.74 5.44
N HIS A 68 -5.09 16.39 6.60
CA HIS A 68 -3.86 16.81 7.24
C HIS A 68 -3.60 15.91 8.45
N TRP A 69 -2.66 14.99 8.30
CA TRP A 69 -2.34 13.99 9.30
C TRP A 69 -1.18 14.43 10.19
N GLU A 70 -1.36 14.22 11.49
CA GLU A 70 -0.33 14.27 12.52
C GLU A 70 0.14 12.84 12.81
N PHE A 71 1.44 12.59 12.73
CA PHE A 71 2.01 11.25 12.88
C PHE A 71 3.42 11.29 13.47
N ASP A 72 3.76 10.23 14.20
CA ASP A 72 5.11 9.96 14.72
C ASP A 72 5.78 8.86 13.87
N THR A 73 7.10 8.90 13.79
CA THR A 73 7.95 7.86 13.23
C THR A 73 8.14 6.64 14.14
N THR A 74 7.69 6.70 15.40
CA THR A 74 7.73 5.56 16.32
C THR A 74 6.60 4.58 15.99
N PRO A 75 6.90 3.30 15.70
CA PRO A 75 5.85 2.32 15.42
C PRO A 75 5.07 1.98 16.70
N ILE A 76 3.77 1.75 16.55
CA ILE A 76 2.96 1.18 17.63
C ILE A 76 3.17 -0.33 17.75
N ARG A 77 3.62 -0.97 16.65
CA ARG A 77 4.02 -2.38 16.62
C ARG A 77 5.02 -2.64 15.49
N GLU A 78 6.19 -3.16 15.85
CA GLU A 78 7.20 -3.65 14.91
C GLU A 78 6.84 -5.05 14.40
N ALA A 79 7.44 -5.52 13.31
CA ALA A 79 7.16 -6.83 12.71
C ALA A 79 5.65 -7.10 12.54
N ALA A 80 4.94 -6.15 11.92
CA ALA A 80 3.51 -6.18 11.66
C ALA A 80 3.19 -5.54 10.31
N SER A 81 2.24 -6.10 9.57
CA SER A 81 1.95 -5.72 8.18
C SER A 81 0.45 -5.67 7.88
N VAL A 82 0.08 -4.93 6.83
CA VAL A 82 -1.29 -4.80 6.30
C VAL A 82 -2.32 -4.56 7.41
N PRO A 83 -2.24 -3.42 8.12
CA PRO A 83 -3.16 -3.13 9.21
C PRO A 83 -4.51 -2.64 8.69
N THR A 84 -5.59 -2.98 9.40
CA THR A 84 -6.88 -2.29 9.33
C THR A 84 -7.29 -1.76 10.70
N ILE A 85 -7.97 -0.61 10.75
CA ILE A 85 -8.48 0.01 11.97
C ILE A 85 -9.98 0.24 11.90
N ILE A 86 -10.68 -0.04 13.00
CA ILE A 86 -12.11 0.19 13.13
C ILE A 86 -12.46 0.65 14.55
N TYR A 87 -13.49 1.49 14.67
CA TYR A 87 -14.06 1.85 15.96
C TYR A 87 -15.29 0.98 16.22
N TRP A 88 -15.24 0.17 17.27
CA TRP A 88 -16.27 -0.81 17.56
C TRP A 88 -16.29 -1.15 19.05
N GLN A 89 -17.49 -1.28 19.62
CA GLN A 89 -17.71 -1.46 21.07
C GLN A 89 -16.93 -0.43 21.92
N ASP A 90 -17.12 0.84 21.56
CA ASP A 90 -16.55 2.01 22.24
C ASP A 90 -15.01 2.09 22.29
N ARG A 91 -14.30 1.34 21.43
CA ARG A 91 -12.83 1.39 21.33
C ARG A 91 -12.30 1.22 19.91
N LEU A 92 -11.05 1.61 19.71
CA LEU A 92 -10.32 1.32 18.48
C LEU A 92 -9.78 -0.11 18.51
N TRP A 93 -10.03 -0.84 17.44
CA TRP A 93 -9.48 -2.14 17.14
C TRP A 93 -8.60 -2.05 15.91
N ILE A 94 -7.43 -2.69 15.96
CA ILE A 94 -6.49 -2.80 14.86
C ILE A 94 -6.28 -4.29 14.60
N TYR A 95 -6.46 -4.72 13.36
CA TYR A 95 -6.14 -6.08 12.92
C TYR A 95 -4.99 -6.02 11.93
N PHE A 96 -4.03 -6.93 12.04
CA PHE A 96 -2.85 -6.94 11.17
C PHE A 96 -2.29 -8.34 10.98
N VAL A 97 -1.45 -8.49 9.96
CA VAL A 97 -0.67 -9.72 9.70
C VAL A 97 0.59 -9.71 10.55
N ASN A 98 0.75 -10.70 11.43
CA ASN A 98 1.93 -10.84 12.28
C ASN A 98 3.18 -11.14 11.45
N GLY A 99 4.17 -10.25 11.49
CA GLY A 99 5.45 -10.40 10.79
C GLY A 99 6.54 -11.07 11.62
N GLN A 100 6.30 -11.37 12.90
CA GLN A 100 7.29 -12.02 13.75
C GLN A 100 7.55 -13.46 13.29
N SER A 101 8.82 -13.83 13.12
CA SER A 101 9.19 -15.21 12.79
C SER A 101 8.82 -16.19 13.91
N GLY A 102 8.41 -17.39 13.51
CA GLY A 102 8.00 -18.46 14.41
C GLY A 102 6.77 -19.18 13.89
N ASP A 103 6.15 -19.99 14.74
CA ASP A 103 4.95 -20.76 14.40
C ASP A 103 3.73 -19.85 14.16
N ASP A 104 3.78 -18.62 14.67
CA ASP A 104 2.71 -17.62 14.54
C ASP A 104 2.91 -16.63 13.37
N PHE A 105 3.88 -16.89 12.50
CA PHE A 105 4.13 -16.08 11.31
C PHE A 105 2.88 -16.00 10.42
N GLU A 106 2.55 -14.79 9.96
CA GLU A 106 1.38 -14.44 9.13
C GLU A 106 0.01 -14.69 9.78
N ARG A 107 -0.05 -15.04 11.06
CA ARG A 107 -1.33 -15.10 11.78
C ARG A 107 -1.93 -13.70 11.90
N LEU A 108 -3.25 -13.61 11.74
CA LEU A 108 -3.98 -12.39 12.05
C LEU A 108 -3.97 -12.12 13.56
N THR A 109 -3.66 -10.88 13.90
CA THR A 109 -3.54 -10.41 15.27
C THR A 109 -4.45 -9.21 15.48
N ALA A 110 -5.18 -9.21 16.59
CA ALA A 110 -5.95 -8.07 17.07
C ALA A 110 -5.14 -7.28 18.09
N MET A 111 -5.24 -5.95 18.03
CA MET A 111 -4.67 -5.03 19.00
C MET A 111 -5.69 -3.92 19.32
N TRP A 112 -5.84 -3.59 20.60
CA TRP A 112 -6.81 -2.60 21.07
C TRP A 112 -6.25 -1.84 22.28
N GLN A 113 -6.84 -0.67 22.58
CA GLN A 113 -6.52 0.03 23.83
C GLN A 113 -7.48 -0.40 24.94
N ASP A 114 -6.92 -0.70 26.13
CA ASP A 114 -7.71 -0.85 27.35
C ASP A 114 -8.16 0.51 27.92
N ASP A 115 -8.95 0.48 29.00
CA ASP A 115 -9.54 1.68 29.61
C ASP A 115 -8.48 2.63 30.21
N ASP A 116 -7.28 2.12 30.46
CA ASP A 116 -6.12 2.88 30.94
C ASP A 116 -5.27 3.44 29.78
N GLY A 117 -5.66 3.15 28.53
CA GLY A 117 -4.98 3.59 27.31
C GLY A 117 -3.77 2.73 26.92
N ASN A 118 -3.57 1.57 27.55
CA ASN A 118 -2.49 0.66 27.18
C ASN A 118 -2.91 -0.23 26.01
N TRP A 119 -1.97 -0.50 25.11
CA TRP A 119 -2.17 -1.44 24.02
C TRP A 119 -2.15 -2.88 24.53
N GLN A 120 -3.17 -3.63 24.17
CA GLN A 120 -3.32 -5.06 24.36
C GLN A 120 -3.27 -5.74 22.99
N GLU A 121 -2.76 -6.97 22.93
CA GLU A 121 -2.58 -7.72 21.69
C GLU A 121 -2.92 -9.20 21.90
N GLN A 122 -3.61 -9.80 20.93
CA GLN A 122 -3.89 -11.23 20.91
C GLN A 122 -4.05 -11.74 19.47
N PHE A 123 -3.57 -12.96 19.18
CA PHE A 123 -3.95 -13.65 17.95
C PHE A 123 -5.46 -13.90 17.93
N ILE A 124 -6.09 -13.72 16.77
CA ILE A 124 -7.48 -14.11 16.63
C ILE A 124 -7.61 -15.64 16.59
N GLU A 125 -8.71 -16.14 17.12
CA GLU A 125 -9.13 -17.52 16.98
C GLU A 125 -10.03 -17.61 15.75
N LEU A 126 -9.64 -18.44 14.78
CA LEU A 126 -10.34 -18.56 13.51
C LEU A 126 -10.24 -20.01 13.01
N ASP A 127 -11.39 -20.62 12.73
CA ASP A 127 -11.47 -21.87 11.97
C ASP A 127 -11.60 -21.51 10.48
N PHE A 128 -10.49 -21.63 9.75
CA PHE A 128 -10.40 -21.22 8.35
C PHE A 128 -9.54 -22.20 7.54
N ASP A 129 -10.10 -22.69 6.45
CA ASP A 129 -9.41 -23.53 5.49
C ASP A 129 -8.49 -22.67 4.61
N GLY A 130 -7.22 -22.57 5.03
CA GLY A 130 -6.16 -21.82 4.35
C GLY A 130 -5.45 -20.82 5.24
N ARG A 131 -4.94 -19.74 4.64
CA ARG A 131 -4.22 -18.67 5.36
C ARG A 131 -4.88 -17.31 5.13
N ALA A 132 -5.70 -16.87 6.07
CA ALA A 132 -6.32 -15.56 6.05
C ALA A 132 -5.29 -14.45 6.34
N VAL A 133 -5.16 -13.50 5.41
CA VAL A 133 -4.30 -12.32 5.52
C VAL A 133 -5.02 -11.09 4.97
N ASP A 134 -4.34 -9.94 5.00
CA ASP A 134 -4.78 -8.67 4.42
C ASP A 134 -6.19 -8.26 4.88
N PRO A 135 -6.40 -8.08 6.20
CA PRO A 135 -7.72 -7.85 6.74
C PRO A 135 -8.22 -6.44 6.37
N ASP A 136 -9.52 -6.34 6.13
CA ASP A 136 -10.24 -5.06 6.15
C ASP A 136 -11.52 -5.16 6.96
N ALA A 137 -11.79 -4.16 7.81
CA ALA A 137 -12.75 -4.27 8.90
C ALA A 137 -13.99 -3.41 8.70
N MET A 138 -15.16 -3.97 9.02
CA MET A 138 -16.42 -3.25 9.00
C MET A 138 -17.36 -3.69 10.13
N VAL A 139 -18.08 -2.72 10.72
CA VAL A 139 -19.17 -3.00 11.65
C VAL A 139 -20.47 -3.23 10.87
N LEU A 140 -21.12 -4.36 11.12
CA LEU A 140 -22.40 -4.72 10.53
C LEU A 140 -23.57 -4.05 11.27
N GLU A 141 -24.73 -3.94 10.62
CA GLU A 141 -25.94 -3.37 11.22
C GLU A 141 -26.41 -4.10 12.49
N ASP A 142 -26.15 -5.41 12.56
CA ASP A 142 -26.45 -6.23 13.73
C ASP A 142 -25.45 -6.04 14.89
N GLY A 143 -24.45 -5.17 14.71
CA GLY A 143 -23.43 -4.83 15.69
C GLY A 143 -22.23 -5.79 15.72
N ARG A 144 -22.20 -6.83 14.89
CA ARG A 144 -21.02 -7.70 14.76
C ARG A 144 -19.92 -7.01 13.98
N LEU A 145 -18.70 -7.45 14.20
CA LEU A 145 -17.55 -7.08 13.39
C LEU A 145 -17.41 -8.09 12.25
N ARG A 146 -17.19 -7.61 11.02
CA ARG A 146 -16.79 -8.41 9.86
C ARG A 146 -15.39 -8.01 9.43
N LEU A 147 -14.53 -8.99 9.17
CA LEU A 147 -13.28 -8.79 8.43
C LEU A 147 -13.40 -9.43 7.04
N TYR A 148 -13.02 -8.70 6.00
CA TYR A 148 -12.73 -9.26 4.68
C TYR A 148 -11.25 -9.65 4.64
N VAL A 149 -10.95 -10.85 4.15
CA VAL A 149 -9.59 -11.41 4.17
C VAL A 149 -9.27 -12.09 2.84
N PHE A 150 -8.00 -12.01 2.45
CA PHE A 150 -7.46 -12.75 1.33
C PHE A 150 -6.96 -14.13 1.78
N ASN A 151 -7.24 -15.19 1.01
CA ASN A 151 -6.63 -16.50 1.26
C ASN A 151 -5.27 -16.62 0.54
N PHE A 152 -4.18 -16.46 1.31
CA PHE A 152 -2.80 -16.48 0.81
C PHE A 152 -2.31 -17.86 0.35
N GLU A 153 -3.05 -18.94 0.62
CA GLU A 153 -2.61 -20.29 0.26
C GLU A 153 -2.32 -20.44 -1.24
N VAL A 154 -2.98 -19.64 -2.08
CA VAL A 154 -2.74 -19.53 -3.53
C VAL A 154 -1.29 -19.18 -3.86
N PHE A 155 -0.59 -18.43 -3.00
CA PHE A 155 0.82 -18.04 -3.17
C PHE A 155 1.80 -18.87 -2.34
N ALA A 156 1.35 -19.48 -1.24
CA ALA A 156 2.22 -20.18 -0.29
C ALA A 156 2.81 -21.50 -0.83
N ASN A 157 2.22 -22.09 -1.87
CA ASN A 157 2.72 -23.30 -2.54
C ASN A 157 3.06 -23.04 -4.02
N PRO A 158 4.11 -22.24 -4.32
CA PRO A 158 4.53 -22.04 -5.71
C PRO A 158 5.15 -23.33 -6.25
N ARG A 159 4.48 -23.99 -7.20
CA ARG A 159 5.00 -25.20 -7.83
C ARG A 159 6.21 -24.91 -8.72
N PRO A 160 7.12 -25.90 -8.91
CA PRO A 160 8.27 -25.77 -9.79
C PRO A 160 7.84 -25.27 -11.20
N PRO A 161 8.66 -24.44 -11.88
CA PRO A 161 8.36 -23.93 -13.22
C PRO A 161 7.96 -24.99 -14.25
N GLU A 162 8.52 -26.20 -14.11
CA GLU A 162 8.32 -27.35 -15.01
C GLU A 162 6.90 -27.93 -14.91
N GLU A 163 6.17 -27.66 -13.83
CA GLU A 163 4.80 -28.14 -13.60
C GLU A 163 3.74 -27.14 -14.11
N ARG A 164 4.12 -25.88 -14.41
CA ARG A 164 3.20 -24.77 -14.74
C ARG A 164 2.70 -24.73 -16.19
N GLU A 165 3.25 -25.54 -17.09
CA GLU A 165 2.99 -25.43 -18.55
C GLU A 165 1.61 -25.97 -18.98
N ASN A 166 0.88 -26.67 -18.09
CA ASN A 166 -0.46 -27.23 -18.35
C ASN A 166 -1.49 -26.93 -17.24
N GLU A 167 -1.28 -25.89 -16.44
CA GLU A 167 -2.09 -25.65 -15.24
C GLU A 167 -3.31 -24.75 -15.47
N GLU A 168 -4.36 -25.05 -14.72
CA GLU A 168 -5.47 -24.14 -14.45
C GLU A 168 -4.90 -22.83 -13.89
N PRO A 169 -5.49 -21.68 -14.26
CA PRO A 169 -4.97 -20.40 -13.83
C PRO A 169 -4.99 -20.25 -12.29
N LEU A 170 -4.02 -19.51 -11.74
CA LEU A 170 -4.03 -19.17 -10.31
C LEU A 170 -5.25 -18.30 -10.02
N VAL A 171 -6.16 -18.80 -9.18
CA VAL A 171 -7.37 -18.09 -8.76
C VAL A 171 -7.21 -17.64 -7.32
N GLY A 172 -7.39 -16.35 -7.06
CA GLY A 172 -7.44 -15.74 -5.74
C GLY A 172 -8.86 -15.72 -5.19
N TYR A 173 -8.99 -15.87 -3.87
CA TYR A 173 -10.27 -15.86 -3.19
C TYR A 173 -10.26 -14.89 -2.01
N MET A 174 -11.25 -14.01 -1.99
CA MET A 174 -11.59 -13.20 -0.81
C MET A 174 -12.71 -13.88 -0.04
N TYR A 175 -12.59 -13.86 1.28
CA TYR A 175 -13.58 -14.37 2.22
C TYR A 175 -13.97 -13.29 3.21
N SER A 176 -15.06 -13.51 3.94
CA SER A 176 -15.39 -12.73 5.12
C SER A 176 -15.49 -13.64 6.34
N ILE A 177 -15.08 -13.10 7.48
CA ILE A 177 -15.14 -13.72 8.80
C ILE A 177 -15.83 -12.75 9.75
N VAL A 178 -16.64 -13.25 10.68
CA VAL A 178 -17.45 -12.42 11.59
C VAL A 178 -17.18 -12.75 13.06
N SER A 179 -17.29 -11.74 13.91
CA SER A 179 -17.06 -11.87 15.35
C SER A 179 -18.04 -11.02 16.17
N GLU A 180 -18.40 -11.53 17.35
CA GLU A 180 -19.18 -10.82 18.36
C GLU A 180 -18.29 -10.15 19.42
N ASP A 181 -17.01 -10.52 19.53
CA ASP A 181 -16.09 -10.05 20.57
C ASP A 181 -14.73 -9.51 20.05
N GLY A 182 -14.48 -9.59 18.74
CA GLY A 182 -13.26 -9.13 18.10
C GLY A 182 -12.06 -10.07 18.24
N LEU A 183 -12.23 -11.24 18.86
CA LEU A 183 -11.16 -12.21 19.10
C LEU A 183 -11.47 -13.59 18.54
N HIS A 184 -12.73 -14.02 18.59
CA HIS A 184 -13.18 -15.29 18.02
C HIS A 184 -13.97 -15.03 16.75
N PHE A 185 -13.50 -15.59 15.64
CA PHE A 185 -14.08 -15.38 14.32
C PHE A 185 -14.57 -16.68 13.71
N GLU A 186 -15.70 -16.58 13.03
CA GLU A 186 -16.27 -17.65 12.20
C GLU A 186 -16.29 -17.20 10.75
N ARG A 187 -15.91 -18.10 9.84
CA ARG A 187 -16.01 -17.84 8.40
C ARG A 187 -17.47 -17.84 7.96
N GLU A 188 -17.86 -16.83 7.19
CA GLU A 188 -19.16 -16.81 6.53
C GLU A 188 -19.17 -17.66 5.26
N ASP A 189 -20.30 -18.32 4.99
CA ASP A 189 -20.49 -19.18 3.83
C ASP A 189 -20.35 -18.41 2.51
N GLY A 190 -19.60 -18.98 1.56
CA GLY A 190 -19.39 -18.43 0.23
C GLY A 190 -18.08 -17.66 0.05
N ILE A 191 -17.78 -17.37 -1.21
CA ILE A 191 -16.62 -16.56 -1.65
C ILE A 191 -17.12 -15.13 -1.86
N ARG A 192 -16.40 -14.14 -1.32
CA ARG A 192 -16.74 -12.72 -1.51
C ARG A 192 -16.34 -12.23 -2.88
N LEU A 193 -15.14 -12.60 -3.32
CA LEU A 193 -14.61 -12.26 -4.63
C LEU A 193 -13.71 -13.40 -5.10
N GLU A 194 -13.96 -13.89 -6.31
CA GLU A 194 -13.07 -14.80 -7.04
C GLU A 194 -12.37 -14.01 -8.14
N SER A 195 -11.04 -14.08 -8.22
CA SER A 195 -10.28 -13.32 -9.21
C SER A 195 -9.16 -14.13 -9.85
N ASN A 196 -9.01 -13.95 -11.17
CA ASN A 196 -7.93 -14.50 -11.95
C ASN A 196 -7.44 -13.45 -12.95
N PRO A 197 -6.21 -12.92 -12.82
CA PRO A 197 -5.21 -13.27 -11.79
C PRO A 197 -5.65 -12.93 -10.35
N PRO A 198 -5.01 -13.53 -9.33
CA PRO A 198 -5.35 -13.27 -7.93
C PRO A 198 -5.15 -11.80 -7.55
N THR A 199 -6.05 -11.30 -6.71
CA THR A 199 -6.04 -9.95 -6.13
C THR A 199 -5.81 -10.00 -4.62
N THR A 200 -5.27 -8.94 -4.03
CA THR A 200 -4.94 -8.83 -2.59
C THR A 200 -5.47 -7.52 -1.99
N ASP A 201 -5.22 -7.31 -0.69
CA ASP A 201 -5.44 -6.02 -0.01
C ASP A 201 -6.86 -5.43 -0.23
N PRO A 202 -7.93 -6.14 0.19
CA PRO A 202 -9.28 -5.60 0.05
C PRO A 202 -9.45 -4.30 0.84
N SER A 203 -10.21 -3.36 0.28
CA SER A 203 -10.78 -2.23 1.01
C SER A 203 -12.26 -2.15 0.68
N VAL A 204 -13.10 -2.43 1.67
CA VAL A 204 -14.55 -2.53 1.52
C VAL A 204 -15.23 -1.32 2.13
N VAL A 205 -16.19 -0.76 1.40
CA VAL A 205 -17.01 0.33 1.88
C VAL A 205 -18.43 0.20 1.35
N GLN A 206 -19.40 0.48 2.22
CA GLN A 206 -20.79 0.62 1.82
C GLN A 206 -21.06 2.09 1.46
N LEU A 207 -21.43 2.36 0.21
CA LEU A 207 -21.81 3.69 -0.26
C LEU A 207 -23.23 4.07 0.15
N ASP A 208 -24.17 3.13 0.05
CA ASP A 208 -25.57 3.24 0.48
C ASP A 208 -26.16 1.84 0.78
N GLU A 209 -27.46 1.76 1.09
CA GLU A 209 -28.12 0.52 1.56
C GLU A 209 -27.82 -0.68 0.65
N ASP A 210 -27.85 -0.49 -0.67
CA ASP A 210 -27.73 -1.55 -1.67
C ASP A 210 -26.46 -1.43 -2.53
N THR A 211 -25.50 -0.59 -2.15
CA THR A 211 -24.28 -0.37 -2.93
C THR A 211 -23.03 -0.52 -2.09
N TRP A 212 -22.28 -1.58 -2.39
CA TRP A 212 -21.01 -1.90 -1.76
C TRP A 212 -19.90 -1.91 -2.79
N PHE A 213 -18.73 -1.42 -2.39
CA PHE A 213 -17.52 -1.53 -3.17
C PHE A 213 -16.44 -2.29 -2.41
N MET A 214 -15.70 -3.11 -3.13
CA MET A 214 -14.44 -3.69 -2.70
C MET A 214 -13.37 -3.24 -3.70
N TYR A 215 -12.37 -2.50 -3.22
CA TYR A 215 -11.19 -2.13 -3.98
C TYR A 215 -10.09 -3.13 -3.68
N VAL A 216 -9.47 -3.72 -4.70
CA VAL A 216 -8.46 -4.76 -4.52
C VAL A 216 -7.22 -4.49 -5.35
N SER A 217 -6.06 -4.78 -4.77
CA SER A 217 -4.75 -4.70 -5.43
C SER A 217 -4.60 -5.82 -6.45
N ARG A 218 -4.07 -5.50 -7.63
CA ARG A 218 -3.53 -6.49 -8.58
C ARG A 218 -2.01 -6.31 -8.65
N PRO A 219 -1.24 -7.02 -7.79
CA PRO A 219 0.18 -6.74 -7.59
C PRO A 219 1.03 -6.81 -8.85
N GLN A 220 0.73 -7.71 -9.80
CA GLN A 220 1.54 -7.85 -11.02
C GLN A 220 1.35 -6.68 -11.99
N GLU A 221 0.18 -6.03 -11.97
CA GLU A 221 -0.17 -4.93 -12.86
C GLU A 221 -0.03 -3.56 -12.19
N GLN A 222 0.16 -3.53 -10.87
CA GLN A 222 0.20 -2.31 -10.05
C GLN A 222 -1.06 -1.45 -10.25
N THR A 223 -2.20 -2.12 -10.35
CA THR A 223 -3.51 -1.49 -10.58
C THR A 223 -4.45 -1.84 -9.45
N LEU A 224 -5.32 -0.89 -9.10
CA LEU A 224 -6.41 -1.10 -8.17
C LEU A 224 -7.69 -1.45 -8.96
N LEU A 225 -8.26 -2.63 -8.73
CA LEU A 225 -9.54 -3.02 -9.32
C LEU A 225 -10.70 -2.56 -8.45
N ILE A 226 -11.85 -2.35 -9.08
CA ILE A 226 -13.10 -2.00 -8.42
C ILE A 226 -14.07 -3.16 -8.60
N ALA A 227 -14.53 -3.73 -7.49
CA ALA A 227 -15.60 -4.70 -7.45
C ALA A 227 -16.83 -4.14 -6.73
N GLN A 228 -18.02 -4.52 -7.16
CA GLN A 228 -19.30 -4.03 -6.64
C GLN A 228 -20.15 -5.19 -6.11
N SER A 229 -20.94 -4.92 -5.07
CA SER A 229 -21.89 -5.85 -4.49
C SER A 229 -23.17 -5.12 -4.07
N GLU A 230 -24.30 -5.81 -4.08
CA GLU A 230 -25.57 -5.30 -3.54
C GLU A 230 -25.73 -5.61 -2.05
N ASP A 231 -25.02 -6.62 -1.53
CA ASP A 231 -25.22 -7.17 -0.18
C ASP A 231 -23.95 -7.21 0.68
N GLY A 232 -22.80 -6.83 0.12
CA GLY A 232 -21.49 -6.96 0.75
C GLY A 232 -21.05 -8.42 0.91
N LEU A 233 -21.70 -9.38 0.24
CA LEU A 233 -21.39 -10.80 0.31
C LEU A 233 -20.89 -11.36 -1.02
N THR A 234 -21.40 -10.88 -2.15
CA THR A 234 -20.94 -11.33 -3.48
C THR A 234 -20.50 -10.13 -4.30
N PHE A 235 -19.21 -10.05 -4.62
CA PHE A 235 -18.62 -8.97 -5.39
C PHE A 235 -18.25 -9.40 -6.81
N GLU A 236 -18.50 -8.50 -7.76
CA GLU A 236 -18.10 -8.66 -9.16
C GLU A 236 -17.21 -7.50 -9.59
N ILE A 237 -16.12 -7.77 -10.32
CA ILE A 237 -15.23 -6.73 -10.84
C ILE A 237 -15.97 -5.93 -11.92
N VAL A 238 -16.10 -4.63 -11.72
CA VAL A 238 -16.80 -3.69 -12.60
C VAL A 238 -15.87 -2.69 -13.29
N GLY A 239 -14.62 -2.56 -12.84
CA GLY A 239 -13.67 -1.64 -13.44
C GLY A 239 -12.32 -1.60 -12.74
N GLU A 240 -11.54 -0.56 -13.07
CA GLU A 240 -10.23 -0.29 -12.52
C GLU A 240 -10.15 1.18 -12.12
N SER A 241 -9.49 1.47 -10.99
CA SER A 241 -9.15 2.82 -10.59
C SER A 241 -7.81 3.22 -11.23
N ALA A 242 -7.72 4.45 -11.73
CA ALA A 242 -6.55 4.90 -12.48
C ALA A 242 -5.31 5.17 -11.61
N ASN A 243 -5.42 5.12 -10.29
CA ASN A 243 -4.41 5.63 -9.38
C ASN A 243 -4.07 4.64 -8.26
N GLY A 244 -2.77 4.36 -8.09
CA GLY A 244 -2.25 3.55 -6.99
C GLY A 244 -2.55 2.06 -7.12
N ASN A 245 -2.28 1.31 -6.05
CA ASN A 245 -2.43 -0.16 -6.04
C ASN A 245 -3.13 -0.70 -4.78
N ILE A 246 -2.82 -0.16 -3.61
CA ILE A 246 -3.42 -0.55 -2.33
C ILE A 246 -4.18 0.65 -1.79
N ALA A 247 -5.39 0.42 -1.27
CA ALA A 247 -6.32 1.45 -0.86
C ALA A 247 -6.80 1.25 0.58
N GLY A 248 -7.08 2.37 1.25
CA GLY A 248 -7.98 2.44 2.40
C GLY A 248 -9.09 3.41 2.07
N THR A 249 -10.34 2.95 2.12
CA THR A 249 -11.51 3.72 1.65
C THR A 249 -12.48 3.95 2.79
N VAL A 250 -12.98 5.19 2.90
CA VAL A 250 -13.96 5.58 3.91
C VAL A 250 -15.08 6.39 3.27
N ARG A 251 -16.28 6.27 3.84
CA ARG A 251 -17.42 7.12 3.50
C ARG A 251 -17.39 8.39 4.35
N LEU A 252 -17.55 9.54 3.70
CA LEU A 252 -17.65 10.86 4.32
C LEU A 252 -19.11 11.17 4.71
N ASP A 253 -19.30 12.13 5.61
CA ASP A 253 -20.63 12.55 6.08
C ASP A 253 -21.54 13.09 4.96
N ASP A 254 -20.94 13.64 3.89
CA ASP A 254 -21.65 14.13 2.70
C ASP A 254 -22.04 13.01 1.72
N GLY A 255 -21.74 11.75 2.06
CA GLY A 255 -22.03 10.56 1.27
C GLY A 255 -20.95 10.23 0.23
N ARG A 256 -19.96 11.10 0.01
CA ARG A 256 -18.84 10.79 -0.90
C ARG A 256 -17.90 9.78 -0.28
N LEU A 257 -17.11 9.10 -1.11
CA LEU A 257 -16.02 8.25 -0.68
C LEU A 257 -14.71 9.04 -0.75
N ARG A 258 -13.83 8.78 0.23
CA ARG A 258 -12.44 9.21 0.21
C ARG A 258 -11.56 7.98 0.27
N GLN A 259 -10.56 7.93 -0.59
CA GLN A 259 -9.61 6.83 -0.68
C GLN A 259 -8.19 7.34 -0.50
N TYR A 260 -7.46 6.66 0.38
CA TYR A 260 -6.04 6.83 0.61
C TYR A 260 -5.33 5.71 -0.15
N ILE A 261 -4.48 6.07 -1.11
CA ILE A 261 -3.88 5.10 -2.04
C ILE A 261 -2.36 5.10 -1.93
N CYS A 262 -1.76 3.91 -1.94
CA CYS A 262 -0.32 3.76 -2.06
C CYS A 262 0.16 4.10 -3.47
N THR A 263 1.16 4.97 -3.57
CA THR A 263 1.88 5.25 -4.80
C THR A 263 3.40 5.20 -4.57
N LEU A 264 4.19 5.25 -5.64
CA LEU A 264 5.66 5.18 -5.57
C LEU A 264 6.28 6.35 -4.76
N ASP A 265 5.64 7.52 -4.77
CA ASP A 265 6.14 8.72 -4.12
C ASP A 265 5.49 8.99 -2.75
N GLY A 266 4.70 8.02 -2.26
CA GLY A 266 3.97 8.09 -0.99
C GLY A 266 2.47 7.92 -1.17
N MET A 267 1.73 8.18 -0.10
CA MET A 267 0.27 8.06 -0.12
C MET A 267 -0.36 9.26 -0.82
N LYS A 268 -1.38 9.03 -1.63
CA LYS A 268 -2.22 10.08 -2.23
C LYS A 268 -3.67 9.94 -1.77
N ILE A 269 -4.44 11.01 -1.93
CA ILE A 269 -5.87 11.03 -1.60
C ILE A 269 -6.66 11.30 -2.87
N GLN A 270 -7.74 10.55 -3.07
CA GLN A 270 -8.75 10.80 -4.07
C GLN A 270 -10.15 10.72 -3.48
N GLU A 271 -11.09 11.40 -4.11
CA GLU A 271 -12.50 11.39 -3.72
C GLU A 271 -13.39 10.94 -4.89
N SER A 272 -14.51 10.32 -4.56
CA SER A 272 -15.51 9.89 -5.52
C SER A 272 -16.92 10.09 -4.97
N ALA A 273 -17.85 10.50 -5.82
CA ALA A 273 -19.26 10.59 -5.48
C ALA A 273 -20.02 9.28 -5.73
N ASP A 274 -19.48 8.38 -6.54
CA ASP A 274 -20.14 7.17 -7.02
C ASP A 274 -19.33 5.88 -6.80
N GLY A 275 -18.12 6.00 -6.25
CA GLY A 275 -17.17 4.90 -6.02
C GLY A 275 -16.48 4.35 -7.27
N LEU A 276 -16.82 4.88 -8.45
CA LEU A 276 -16.31 4.43 -9.75
C LEU A 276 -15.38 5.46 -10.38
N ASN A 277 -15.76 6.72 -10.32
CA ASN A 277 -15.04 7.84 -10.91
C ASN A 277 -14.30 8.60 -9.81
N TRP A 278 -12.97 8.61 -9.90
CA TRP A 278 -12.09 9.14 -8.87
C TRP A 278 -11.39 10.42 -9.32
N GLU A 279 -11.38 11.41 -8.44
CA GLU A 279 -10.62 12.65 -8.61
C GLU A 279 -9.49 12.71 -7.58
N LEU A 280 -8.25 12.72 -8.07
CA LEU A 280 -7.07 12.98 -7.22
C LEU A 280 -7.16 14.39 -6.65
N LEU A 281 -6.96 14.50 -5.34
CA LEU A 281 -6.84 15.81 -4.71
C LEU A 281 -5.49 16.46 -5.08
N PRO A 282 -5.42 17.80 -5.16
CA PRO A 282 -4.17 18.52 -5.37
C PRO A 282 -3.14 18.19 -4.26
N GLU A 283 -1.88 17.96 -4.62
CA GLU A 283 -0.85 17.52 -3.66
C GLU A 283 -0.57 18.53 -2.53
N ASP A 284 -0.91 19.80 -2.72
CA ASP A 284 -0.79 20.85 -1.71
C ASP A 284 -2.02 20.96 -0.78
N SER A 285 -3.06 20.15 -1.00
CA SER A 285 -4.31 20.15 -0.23
C SER A 285 -4.36 19.12 0.90
N TYR A 286 -3.34 18.27 1.04
CA TYR A 286 -3.26 17.24 2.07
C TYR A 286 -1.83 17.00 2.53
N HIS A 287 -1.68 16.36 3.69
CA HIS A 287 -0.39 15.94 4.25
C HIS A 287 -0.54 14.55 4.88
N THR A 288 0.03 13.53 4.24
CA THR A 288 -0.05 12.13 4.68
C THR A 288 1.30 11.62 5.17
N PRO A 289 1.32 10.60 6.05
CA PRO A 289 2.56 9.91 6.40
C PRO A 289 3.22 9.26 5.18
N ARG A 290 4.54 9.06 5.26
CA ARG A 290 5.25 8.17 4.33
C ARG A 290 5.00 6.72 4.77
N GLY A 291 4.30 5.97 3.94
CA GLY A 291 3.94 4.58 4.21
C GLY A 291 2.99 4.03 3.15
N CYS A 292 2.46 2.85 3.42
CA CYS A 292 1.47 2.18 2.58
C CYS A 292 0.49 1.40 3.47
N ASP A 293 -0.42 0.63 2.88
CA ASP A 293 -1.53 -0.08 3.52
C ASP A 293 -2.32 0.81 4.50
N PRO A 294 -2.85 1.96 4.03
CA PRO A 294 -3.67 2.78 4.89
C PRO A 294 -4.98 2.08 5.23
N SER A 295 -5.41 2.20 6.48
CA SER A 295 -6.79 2.01 6.88
C SER A 295 -7.20 3.17 7.78
N VAL A 296 -8.44 3.65 7.61
CA VAL A 296 -8.90 4.89 8.21
C VAL A 296 -10.26 4.67 8.86
N THR A 297 -10.45 5.26 10.04
CA THR A 297 -11.75 5.33 10.72
C THR A 297 -11.94 6.70 11.38
N ARG A 298 -13.17 7.03 11.74
CA ARG A 298 -13.51 8.28 12.42
C ARG A 298 -14.20 7.99 13.73
N VAL A 299 -13.75 8.65 14.80
CA VAL A 299 -14.36 8.61 16.14
C VAL A 299 -14.68 10.04 16.57
N GLY A 300 -15.97 10.38 16.61
CA GLY A 300 -16.41 11.75 16.83
C GLY A 300 -15.81 12.70 15.78
N ASP A 301 -15.05 13.70 16.24
CA ASP A 301 -14.39 14.69 15.38
C ASP A 301 -12.95 14.35 15.02
N THR A 302 -12.46 13.15 15.39
CA THR A 302 -11.09 12.73 15.13
C THR A 302 -11.05 11.58 14.14
N TRP A 303 -10.25 11.74 13.10
CA TRP A 303 -9.88 10.70 12.16
C TRP A 303 -8.63 9.98 12.65
N TYR A 304 -8.61 8.67 12.50
CA TYR A 304 -7.48 7.81 12.80
C TYR A 304 -7.07 7.07 11.53
N MET A 305 -5.76 6.98 11.29
CA MET A 305 -5.19 6.15 10.23
C MET A 305 -4.17 5.21 10.85
N VAL A 306 -4.25 3.94 10.51
CA VAL A 306 -3.12 3.01 10.66
C VAL A 306 -2.48 2.81 9.30
N TYR A 307 -1.16 2.67 9.30
CA TYR A 307 -0.40 2.49 8.07
C TYR A 307 0.89 1.72 8.33
N LYS A 308 1.38 1.05 7.29
CA LYS A 308 2.62 0.28 7.28
C LYS A 308 3.81 1.14 6.81
N THR A 309 4.96 0.96 7.45
CA THR A 309 6.28 1.35 6.93
C THR A 309 7.19 0.13 6.83
N ILE A 310 8.31 0.27 6.10
CA ILE A 310 9.35 -0.75 6.00
C ILE A 310 10.65 -0.16 6.54
N SER A 311 11.17 -0.73 7.62
CA SER A 311 12.52 -0.47 8.11
C SER A 311 13.52 -1.08 7.16
N LEU A 312 14.32 -0.26 6.47
CA LEU A 312 15.44 -0.79 5.70
C LEU A 312 16.46 -1.40 6.67
N PRO A 313 16.97 -2.62 6.42
CA PRO A 313 18.01 -3.20 7.24
C PRO A 313 19.23 -2.27 7.23
N ASN A 314 19.64 -1.84 8.44
CA ASN A 314 20.76 -0.94 8.74
C ASN A 314 21.76 -0.79 7.60
N THR A 315 21.66 0.27 6.80
CA THR A 315 22.83 0.74 6.06
C THR A 315 23.86 1.20 7.10
N PRO A 316 25.09 0.65 7.12
CA PRO A 316 26.13 1.19 7.96
C PRO A 316 26.26 2.69 7.70
N PRO A 317 26.48 3.53 8.73
CA PRO A 317 26.78 4.94 8.50
C PRO A 317 27.94 5.02 7.50
N PRO A 318 27.92 5.99 6.56
CA PRO A 318 29.02 6.18 5.64
C PRO A 318 30.33 6.26 6.44
N PRO A 319 31.43 5.65 5.94
CA PRO A 319 32.70 5.70 6.64
C PRO A 319 33.05 7.16 6.95
N PRO A 320 33.61 7.46 8.14
CA PRO A 320 33.98 8.82 8.49
C PRO A 320 34.83 9.41 7.38
N ASN A 321 34.41 10.58 6.89
CA ASN A 321 35.03 11.27 5.77
C ASN A 321 36.45 11.63 6.20
N ASN A 322 37.43 10.79 5.84
CA ASN A 322 38.84 11.00 6.13
C ASN A 322 39.42 12.03 5.17
N ASN A 323 38.83 13.23 5.14
CA ASN A 323 39.50 14.45 4.70
C ASN A 323 40.37 14.97 5.85
N GLY A 324 41.15 14.06 6.44
CA GLY A 324 42.32 14.38 7.22
C GLY A 324 43.34 14.97 6.26
N ASN A 325 43.32 16.30 6.19
CA ASN A 325 44.38 17.10 5.61
C ASN A 325 45.68 16.76 6.34
N GLY A 326 46.52 15.93 5.72
CA GLY A 326 47.85 15.57 6.18
C GLY A 326 48.80 15.66 5.01
N GLY A 327 49.52 16.77 4.91
CA GLY A 327 50.51 17.06 3.87
C GLY A 327 50.50 18.53 3.48
#